data_AF-A0A0B1P1Z9-F1
#
_entry.id   AF-A0A0B1P1Z9-F1
#
_cell.length_a   1.000
_cell.length_b   1.000
_cell.length_c   1.000
_cell.angle_alpha   90.00
_cell.angle_beta   90.00
_cell.angle_gamma   90.00
#
_symmetry.space_group_name_H-M   'P 1'
#
loop_
_entity.id
_entity.type
_entity.pdbx_description
1 polymer ?
#
loop_
_entity_poly.entity_id
_entity_poly.type
_entity_poly.pdbx_seq_one_letter_code
_entity_poly.pdbx_strand_id
1 'polypeptide(L)'
;MLDENLPCYSLKPSTSGNPLIFSIFLGENGSEPRVVYNLQKLDLSFTDSKGCYAIGLVDPYNLGILYADVKVEAEWTQPTYSSIEVRAQDGASTALVPTVPESFIIQLYNPYQQITVKQKIGIWSTSAYWKFEIPVESFRIPSSSLLDQTQNTNAPALSNQTPCVTFKWKRDGKISKNITCYMVVKNDDGKRRKEPDITIAFFKGGKGLTLYEPNLRRVEIQDQKGFEIILLLSALVIKDIFFNPTKEIFNISSSKDATSGLKTKFGTLEVSRMNNSTPMIISDSSSSNSNMLGFKSNVIPQILNPNVSSWLQNSRDTKSDIDQETERLKKLIAAEEKSRKDAKEEEERRTREMLRAEEEERRLREAKVEKETEELRKLYGTESISSLVASPKIESKPCKMGSKLVPTPLRISPVVTGWLETRRKLSKSNES
;
A
#
# COMPACT_ATOMS: atom_id res chain seq x y z
N MET A 1 -11.73 -9.39 2.33
CA MET A 1 -12.00 -7.94 2.24
C MET A 1 -12.09 -7.38 3.66
N LEU A 2 -11.90 -6.08 3.88
CA LEU A 2 -11.99 -5.50 5.23
C LEU A 2 -13.43 -5.50 5.75
N ASP A 3 -14.35 -5.14 4.87
CA ASP A 3 -15.79 -5.12 5.07
C ASP A 3 -16.42 -5.24 3.68
N GLU A 4 -17.48 -6.05 3.56
CA GLU A 4 -18.22 -6.22 2.30
C GLU A 4 -19.15 -5.05 2.02
N ASN A 5 -19.41 -4.22 3.04
CA ASN A 5 -20.26 -3.04 2.92
C ASN A 5 -19.51 -1.83 2.33
N LEU A 6 -18.19 -1.79 2.42
CA LEU A 6 -17.41 -0.63 1.94
C LEU A 6 -17.14 -0.70 0.42
N PRO A 7 -17.09 0.45 -0.28
CA PRO A 7 -16.71 0.50 -1.69
C PRO A 7 -15.33 -0.13 -1.92
N CYS A 8 -15.30 -1.20 -2.72
CA CYS A 8 -14.09 -1.98 -2.98
C CYS A 8 -13.86 -2.16 -4.48
N TYR A 9 -12.72 -1.64 -4.94
CA TYR A 9 -12.22 -1.77 -6.30
C TYR A 9 -11.29 -2.98 -6.37
N SER A 10 -11.57 -3.90 -7.29
CA SER A 10 -10.75 -5.08 -7.53
C SER A 10 -10.25 -5.12 -8.97
N LEU A 11 -8.97 -5.44 -9.14
CA LEU A 11 -8.33 -5.51 -10.45
C LEU A 11 -8.37 -6.95 -10.96
N LYS A 12 -8.91 -7.18 -12.16
CA LYS A 12 -8.91 -8.48 -12.83
C LYS A 12 -8.39 -8.34 -14.27
N PRO A 13 -7.71 -9.37 -14.82
CA PRO A 13 -7.39 -9.38 -16.25
C PRO A 13 -8.65 -9.20 -17.10
N SER A 14 -8.55 -8.46 -18.20
CA SER A 14 -9.68 -8.25 -19.10
C SER A 14 -10.08 -9.55 -19.80
N THR A 15 -11.39 -9.75 -19.99
CA THR A 15 -11.96 -10.86 -20.76
C THR A 15 -11.68 -10.72 -22.27
N SER A 16 -11.25 -9.54 -22.74
CA SER A 16 -10.96 -9.27 -24.15
C SER A 16 -9.71 -9.95 -24.71
N GLY A 17 -8.98 -10.73 -23.89
CA GLY A 17 -7.79 -11.47 -24.30
C GLY A 17 -6.52 -10.62 -24.45
N ASN A 18 -6.61 -9.28 -24.35
CA ASN A 18 -5.45 -8.40 -24.35
C ASN A 18 -4.79 -8.40 -22.95
N PRO A 19 -3.53 -8.88 -22.80
CA PRO A 19 -2.85 -8.96 -21.51
C PRO A 19 -2.45 -7.60 -20.91
N LEU A 20 -2.51 -6.52 -21.71
CA LEU A 20 -2.18 -5.17 -21.29
C LEU A 20 -3.38 -4.44 -20.68
N ILE A 21 -4.58 -5.02 -20.77
CA ILE A 21 -5.82 -4.42 -20.28
C ILE A 21 -6.33 -5.20 -19.08
N PHE A 22 -6.62 -4.48 -18.00
CA PHE A 22 -7.19 -5.02 -16.77
C PHE A 22 -8.48 -4.28 -16.45
N SER A 23 -9.55 -5.01 -16.16
CA SER A 23 -10.82 -4.40 -15.77
C SER A 23 -10.85 -4.19 -14.25
N ILE A 24 -11.32 -3.01 -13.85
CA ILE A 24 -11.50 -2.63 -12.45
C ILE A 24 -12.97 -2.74 -12.10
N PHE A 25 -13.28 -3.62 -11.15
CA PHE A 25 -14.63 -3.88 -10.67
C PHE A 25 -14.86 -3.20 -9.34
N LEU A 26 -15.95 -2.44 -9.22
CA LEU A 26 -16.45 -1.87 -7.98
C LEU A 26 -17.55 -2.78 -7.40
N GLY A 27 -17.34 -3.27 -6.18
CA GLY A 27 -18.37 -3.89 -5.36
C GLY A 27 -18.63 -3.05 -4.11
N GLU A 28 -19.89 -2.96 -3.69
CA GLU A 28 -20.32 -2.20 -2.51
C GLU A 28 -21.63 -2.78 -1.96
N ASN A 29 -21.82 -2.79 -0.63
CA ASN A 29 -23.08 -3.19 0.01
C ASN A 29 -23.62 -4.57 -0.44
N GLY A 30 -22.72 -5.53 -0.70
CA GLY A 30 -23.09 -6.87 -1.17
C GLY A 30 -23.67 -6.94 -2.60
N SER A 31 -23.61 -5.84 -3.36
CA SER A 31 -24.03 -5.82 -4.77
C SER A 31 -23.06 -6.57 -5.68
N GLU A 32 -23.57 -7.00 -6.83
CA GLU A 32 -22.74 -7.65 -7.85
C GLU A 32 -21.66 -6.67 -8.37
N PRO A 33 -20.37 -7.07 -8.39
CA PRO A 33 -19.29 -6.19 -8.81
C PRO A 33 -19.46 -5.73 -10.26
N ARG A 34 -19.48 -4.42 -10.49
CA ARG A 34 -19.61 -3.80 -11.81
C ARG A 34 -18.28 -3.24 -12.30
N VAL A 35 -18.03 -3.31 -13.61
CA VAL A 35 -16.84 -2.67 -14.19
C VAL A 35 -17.03 -1.16 -14.18
N VAL A 36 -16.06 -0.44 -13.62
CA VAL A 36 -16.09 1.03 -13.52
C VAL A 36 -14.97 1.69 -14.31
N TYR A 37 -13.85 0.99 -14.52
CA TYR A 37 -12.70 1.48 -15.27
C TYR A 37 -11.99 0.31 -15.95
N ASN A 38 -11.21 0.61 -16.99
CA ASN A 38 -10.15 -0.28 -17.45
C ASN A 38 -8.79 0.38 -17.19
N LEU A 39 -7.82 -0.42 -16.78
CA LEU A 39 -6.43 -0.05 -16.65
C LEU A 39 -5.67 -0.58 -17.87
N GLN A 40 -5.04 0.32 -18.62
CA GLN A 40 -4.20 0.01 -19.75
C GLN A 40 -2.73 0.15 -19.36
N LYS A 41 -1.93 -0.88 -19.61
CA LYS A 41 -0.47 -0.83 -19.48
C LYS A 41 0.18 -0.48 -20.81
N LEU A 42 1.35 0.14 -20.74
CA LEU A 42 2.16 0.44 -21.93
C LEU A 42 2.45 -0.83 -22.73
N ASP A 43 2.26 -0.74 -24.05
CA ASP A 43 2.67 -1.80 -24.95
C ASP A 43 4.19 -1.72 -25.19
N LEU A 44 4.86 -2.86 -25.00
CA LEU A 44 6.30 -3.03 -25.12
C LEU A 44 6.78 -3.06 -26.58
N SER A 45 5.84 -3.15 -27.53
CA SER A 45 6.14 -3.08 -28.96
C SER A 45 6.64 -1.69 -29.41
N PHE A 46 6.33 -0.64 -28.65
CA PHE A 46 6.74 0.73 -28.97
C PHE A 46 8.20 1.00 -28.58
N THR A 47 8.96 1.67 -29.46
CA THR A 47 10.37 2.03 -29.22
C THR A 47 10.55 2.92 -27.99
N ASP A 48 9.58 3.79 -27.72
CA ASP A 48 9.57 4.73 -26.56
C ASP A 48 9.25 4.05 -25.23
N SER A 49 9.02 2.73 -25.22
CA SER A 49 8.74 1.96 -23.99
C SER A 49 9.99 1.64 -23.18
N LYS A 50 11.19 1.76 -23.76
CA LYS A 50 12.45 1.44 -23.09
C LYS A 50 12.76 2.46 -22.00
N GLY A 51 13.08 1.98 -20.80
CA GLY A 51 13.39 2.81 -19.65
C GLY A 51 12.17 3.47 -19.00
N CYS A 52 10.94 3.11 -19.40
CA CYS A 52 9.72 3.78 -18.99
C CYS A 52 8.65 2.81 -18.49
N TYR A 53 8.05 3.12 -17.36
CA TYR A 53 6.80 2.53 -16.90
C TYR A 53 5.65 3.48 -17.24
N ALA A 54 4.56 2.98 -17.84
CA ALA A 54 3.36 3.78 -18.00
C ALA A 54 2.07 2.97 -17.85
N ILE A 55 1.08 3.60 -17.21
CA ILE A 55 -0.28 3.08 -17.06
C ILE A 55 -1.30 4.20 -17.29
N GLY A 56 -2.44 3.85 -17.85
CA GLY A 56 -3.58 4.75 -18.07
C GLY A 56 -4.87 4.16 -17.52
N LEU A 57 -5.73 5.00 -16.97
CA LEU A 57 -7.08 4.66 -16.55
C LEU A 57 -8.07 5.19 -17.58
N VAL A 58 -8.81 4.28 -18.22
CA VAL A 58 -9.74 4.56 -19.32
C VAL A 58 -11.16 4.13 -18.99
N ASP A 59 -12.12 4.64 -19.76
CA ASP A 59 -13.53 4.28 -19.63
C ASP A 59 -13.76 2.77 -19.82
N PRO A 60 -14.69 2.17 -19.06
CA PRO A 60 -14.95 0.73 -19.10
C PRO A 60 -15.48 0.22 -20.45
N TYR A 61 -16.15 1.07 -21.22
CA TYR A 61 -16.80 0.72 -22.49
C TYR A 61 -16.13 1.38 -23.71
N ASN A 62 -15.48 2.52 -23.52
CA ASN A 62 -14.77 3.25 -24.57
C ASN A 62 -13.32 3.52 -24.19
N LEU A 63 -12.41 2.63 -24.61
CA LEU A 63 -10.98 2.75 -24.33
C LEU A 63 -10.32 4.02 -24.88
N GLY A 64 -10.97 4.74 -25.81
CA GLY A 64 -10.50 6.03 -26.31
C GLY A 64 -10.68 7.19 -25.32
N ILE A 65 -11.48 7.01 -24.26
CA ILE A 65 -11.68 8.01 -23.21
C ILE A 65 -10.69 7.72 -22.09
N LEU A 66 -9.61 8.50 -22.05
CA LEU A 66 -8.58 8.46 -21.01
C LEU A 66 -8.91 9.46 -19.90
N TYR A 67 -9.07 8.97 -18.67
CA TYR A 67 -9.33 9.85 -17.52
C TYR A 67 -8.03 10.39 -16.92
N ALA A 68 -7.03 9.52 -16.82
CA ALA A 68 -5.74 9.85 -16.26
C ALA A 68 -4.65 8.86 -16.68
N ASP A 69 -3.41 9.30 -16.68
CA ASP A 69 -2.25 8.45 -16.90
C ASP A 69 -1.10 8.78 -15.96
N VAL A 70 -0.14 7.85 -15.91
CA VAL A 70 1.11 7.97 -15.18
C VAL A 70 2.21 7.49 -16.07
N LYS A 71 3.25 8.31 -16.22
CA LYS A 71 4.51 7.96 -16.88
C LYS A 71 5.65 8.13 -15.88
N VAL A 72 6.48 7.09 -15.71
CA VAL A 72 7.65 7.09 -14.84
C VAL A 72 8.85 6.63 -15.63
N GLU A 73 9.83 7.52 -15.78
CA GLU A 73 11.09 7.23 -16.46
C GLU A 73 12.15 6.81 -15.42
N ALA A 74 12.96 5.81 -15.75
CA ALA A 74 14.04 5.38 -14.85
C ALA A 74 15.12 6.48 -14.72
N GLU A 75 15.60 6.68 -13.50
CA GLU A 75 16.75 7.55 -13.24
C GLU A 75 18.04 6.74 -13.39
N TRP A 76 19.03 7.23 -14.13
CA TRP A 76 20.29 6.52 -14.35
C TRP A 76 21.37 7.02 -13.40
N THR A 77 21.84 6.16 -12.50
CA THR A 77 22.87 6.51 -11.53
C THR A 77 24.13 5.67 -11.73
N GLN A 78 25.30 6.27 -11.45
CA GLN A 78 26.55 5.53 -11.37
C GLN A 78 26.70 4.94 -9.95
N PRO A 79 26.96 3.64 -9.79
CA PRO A 79 27.24 3.07 -8.49
C PRO A 79 28.46 3.73 -7.87
N THR A 80 28.31 4.35 -6.70
CA THR A 80 29.45 4.90 -5.95
C THR A 80 30.12 3.77 -5.18
N TYR A 81 31.25 3.27 -5.68
CA TYR A 81 32.02 2.24 -4.99
C TYR A 81 32.96 2.83 -3.93
N SER A 82 33.31 2.01 -2.93
CA SER A 82 34.36 2.36 -1.97
C SER A 82 35.73 2.40 -2.63
N SER A 83 36.68 3.13 -2.05
CA SER A 83 38.03 3.34 -2.57
C SER A 83 38.88 2.06 -2.70
N ILE A 84 38.46 0.93 -2.12
CA ILE A 84 39.10 -0.38 -2.27
C ILE A 84 38.64 -1.05 -3.58
N GLU A 85 37.34 -1.02 -3.88
CA GLU A 85 36.77 -1.59 -5.11
C GLU A 85 37.25 -0.85 -6.36
N VAL A 86 37.37 0.49 -6.28
CA VAL A 86 37.86 1.32 -7.39
C VAL A 86 39.28 0.95 -7.80
N ARG A 87 40.12 0.55 -6.83
CA ARG A 87 41.49 0.06 -7.09
C ARG A 87 41.52 -1.35 -7.65
N ALA A 88 40.50 -2.17 -7.37
CA ALA A 88 40.39 -3.53 -7.90
C ALA A 88 39.86 -3.57 -9.35
N GLN A 89 39.20 -2.51 -9.83
CA GLN A 89 38.64 -2.42 -11.19
C GLN A 89 39.47 -1.59 -12.18
N ASP A 90 40.75 -1.32 -11.89
CA ASP A 90 41.69 -0.65 -12.80
C ASP A 90 41.15 0.65 -13.45
N GLY A 91 40.34 1.42 -12.72
CA GLY A 91 39.82 2.71 -13.19
C GLY A 91 38.78 2.66 -14.31
N ALA A 92 38.17 1.51 -14.61
CA ALA A 92 37.09 1.41 -15.58
C ALA A 92 35.83 2.15 -15.10
N SER A 93 35.28 3.02 -15.97
CA SER A 93 33.99 3.70 -15.71
C SER A 93 32.86 2.68 -15.58
N THR A 94 32.19 2.67 -14.44
CA THR A 94 31.15 1.69 -14.12
C THR A 94 29.87 1.96 -14.93
N ALA A 95 29.24 0.89 -15.41
CA ALA A 95 27.99 0.98 -16.17
C ALA A 95 26.86 1.63 -15.34
N LEU A 96 26.10 2.53 -15.97
CA LEU A 96 24.94 3.18 -15.36
C LEU A 96 23.87 2.13 -14.99
N VAL A 97 23.30 2.27 -13.79
CA VAL A 97 22.24 1.39 -13.28
C VAL A 97 20.93 2.17 -13.19
N PRO A 98 19.83 1.63 -13.72
CA PRO A 98 18.52 2.25 -13.58
C PRO A 98 18.04 2.19 -12.14
N THR A 99 17.57 3.32 -11.65
CA THR A 99 17.06 3.55 -10.29
C THR A 99 15.63 4.05 -10.39
N VAL A 100 14.81 3.68 -9.41
CA VAL A 100 13.43 4.16 -9.29
C VAL A 100 13.47 5.64 -8.84
N PRO A 101 12.80 6.56 -9.54
CA PRO A 101 12.68 7.94 -9.09
C PRO A 101 11.96 8.06 -7.74
N GLU A 102 12.31 9.08 -6.96
CA GLU A 102 11.64 9.35 -5.67
C GLU A 102 10.20 9.86 -5.84
N SER A 103 9.80 10.29 -7.02
CA SER A 103 8.46 10.81 -7.27
C SER A 103 7.94 10.49 -8.66
N PHE A 104 6.62 10.44 -8.79
CA PHE A 104 5.93 10.32 -10.07
C PHE A 104 4.76 11.30 -10.14
N ILE A 105 4.30 11.57 -11.35
CA ILE A 105 3.20 12.50 -11.62
C ILE A 105 1.99 11.71 -12.12
N ILE A 106 0.84 11.96 -11.52
CA ILE A 106 -0.47 11.53 -12.04
C ILE A 106 -1.06 12.71 -12.80
N GLN A 107 -1.37 12.49 -14.07
CA GLN A 107 -1.96 13.49 -14.95
C GLN A 107 -3.45 13.17 -15.13
N LEU A 108 -4.32 14.04 -14.62
CA LEU A 108 -5.76 14.05 -14.87
C LEU A 108 -6.05 14.88 -16.12
N TYR A 109 -7.06 14.49 -16.90
CA TYR A 109 -7.46 15.19 -18.11
C TYR A 109 -8.76 15.98 -17.99
N ASN A 110 -9.59 15.72 -16.98
CA ASN A 110 -10.82 16.46 -16.75
C ASN A 110 -11.17 16.57 -15.24
N PRO A 111 -10.89 17.71 -14.59
CA PRO A 111 -10.13 18.85 -15.13
C PRO A 111 -8.66 18.47 -15.39
N TYR A 112 -7.98 19.23 -16.25
CA TYR A 112 -6.55 19.02 -16.48
C TYR A 112 -5.76 19.38 -15.22
N GLN A 113 -5.12 18.40 -14.61
CA GLN A 113 -4.44 18.57 -13.34
C GLN A 113 -3.29 17.59 -13.17
N GLN A 114 -2.16 18.05 -12.65
CA GLN A 114 -1.00 17.22 -12.34
C GLN A 114 -0.83 17.10 -10.84
N ILE A 115 -0.76 15.86 -10.35
CA ILE A 115 -0.54 15.55 -8.94
C ILE A 115 0.79 14.82 -8.79
N THR A 116 1.73 15.45 -8.09
CA THR A 116 3.03 14.82 -7.79
C THR A 116 2.93 13.97 -6.53
N VAL A 117 3.21 12.68 -6.65
CA VAL A 117 3.34 11.74 -5.53
C VAL A 117 4.82 11.58 -5.20
N LYS A 118 5.24 12.01 -4.00
CA LYS A 118 6.64 11.98 -3.56
C LYS A 118 6.85 10.93 -2.47
N GLN A 119 7.80 10.04 -2.67
CA GLN A 119 8.29 9.11 -1.66
C GLN A 119 9.12 9.88 -0.63
N LYS A 120 8.94 9.52 0.64
CA LYS A 120 9.83 9.88 1.74
C LYS A 120 10.35 8.59 2.33
N ILE A 121 11.65 8.39 2.19
CA ILE A 121 12.36 7.21 2.70
C ILE A 121 12.29 7.25 4.23
N GLY A 122 11.98 6.10 4.82
CA GLY A 122 11.89 5.94 6.26
C GLY A 122 13.27 5.98 6.93
N ILE A 123 13.44 6.79 7.97
CA ILE A 123 14.69 6.85 8.76
C ILE A 123 14.40 6.25 10.14
N TRP A 124 15.19 5.23 10.51
CA TRP A 124 15.35 4.59 11.84
C TRP A 124 14.09 4.08 12.57
N SER A 125 13.02 4.85 12.67
CA SER A 125 11.76 4.52 13.36
C SER A 125 10.50 4.68 12.52
N THR A 126 10.58 5.34 11.36
CA THR A 126 9.40 5.63 10.51
C THR A 126 9.46 4.82 9.22
N SER A 127 8.39 4.11 8.87
CA SER A 127 8.27 3.45 7.56
C SER A 127 8.26 4.47 6.42
N ALA A 128 8.77 4.08 5.25
CA ALA A 128 8.63 4.88 4.05
C ALA A 128 7.15 5.21 3.78
N TYR A 129 6.89 6.43 3.32
CA TYR A 129 5.55 6.89 2.98
C TYR A 129 5.57 7.68 1.68
N TRP A 130 4.44 7.74 0.99
CA TRP A 130 4.28 8.52 -0.23
C TRP A 130 3.28 9.63 0.04
N LYS A 131 3.65 10.87 -0.24
CA LYS A 131 2.84 12.06 0.04
C LYS A 131 2.40 12.71 -1.26
N PHE A 132 1.16 13.16 -1.32
CA PHE A 132 0.63 13.98 -2.39
C PHE A 132 -0.34 15.02 -1.82
N GLU A 133 -0.57 16.09 -2.56
CA GLU A 133 -1.45 17.19 -2.16
C GLU A 133 -2.44 17.46 -3.30
N ILE A 134 -3.70 17.73 -2.95
CA ILE A 134 -4.79 17.98 -3.89
C ILE A 134 -5.44 19.31 -3.51
N PRO A 135 -5.68 20.24 -4.45
CA PRO A 135 -6.46 21.44 -4.25
C PRO A 135 -7.87 21.13 -3.73
N VAL A 136 -8.33 21.92 -2.76
CA VAL A 136 -9.73 21.89 -2.31
C VAL A 136 -10.67 22.21 -3.49
N GLU A 137 -10.30 23.21 -4.30
CA GLU A 137 -11.01 23.61 -5.51
C GLU A 137 -10.20 23.19 -6.75
N SER A 138 -10.74 22.25 -7.53
CA SER A 138 -10.08 21.71 -8.73
C SER A 138 -10.66 22.29 -10.02
N PHE A 139 -11.90 22.78 -9.99
CA PHE A 139 -12.55 23.40 -11.14
C PHE A 139 -12.29 24.90 -11.15
N ARG A 140 -11.83 25.39 -12.29
CA ARG A 140 -11.60 26.82 -12.49
C ARG A 140 -12.91 27.54 -12.73
N ILE A 141 -13.04 28.72 -12.14
CA ILE A 141 -14.19 29.59 -12.40
C ILE A 141 -14.11 30.07 -13.85
N PRO A 142 -15.15 29.88 -14.68
CA PRO A 142 -15.16 30.40 -16.03
C PRO A 142 -15.11 31.93 -15.97
N SER A 143 -14.05 32.54 -16.51
CA SER A 143 -13.96 33.99 -16.67
C SER A 143 -14.30 34.38 -18.12
N SER A 144 -15.05 35.48 -18.27
CA SER A 144 -15.34 36.11 -19.57
C SER A 144 -14.16 36.92 -20.12
N SER A 145 -13.14 37.18 -19.29
CA SER A 145 -11.90 37.86 -19.69
C SER A 145 -10.94 36.88 -20.37
N LEU A 146 -10.50 37.20 -21.59
CA LEU A 146 -9.48 36.43 -22.31
C LEU A 146 -8.14 36.43 -21.55
N LEU A 147 -7.83 37.51 -20.84
CA LEU A 147 -6.62 37.62 -20.02
C LEU A 147 -6.68 36.62 -18.86
N ASP A 148 -7.81 36.56 -18.17
CA ASP A 148 -8.02 35.64 -17.06
C ASP A 148 -8.05 34.20 -17.56
N GLN A 149 -8.61 33.94 -18.74
CA GLN A 149 -8.54 32.62 -19.37
C GLN A 149 -7.09 32.23 -19.63
N THR A 150 -6.29 33.05 -20.30
CA THR A 150 -4.88 32.74 -20.58
C THR A 150 -4.03 32.58 -19.31
N GLN A 151 -4.25 33.41 -18.29
CA GLN A 151 -3.58 33.25 -17.00
C GLN A 151 -4.04 31.97 -16.30
N ASN A 152 -5.34 31.68 -16.31
CA ASN A 152 -5.89 30.46 -15.73
C ASN A 152 -5.35 29.22 -16.45
N THR A 153 -5.40 29.17 -17.79
CA THR A 153 -4.93 28.03 -18.61
C THR A 153 -3.47 27.69 -18.33
N ASN A 154 -2.61 28.70 -18.18
CA ASN A 154 -1.17 28.53 -18.00
C ASN A 154 -0.72 28.45 -16.54
N ALA A 155 -1.57 28.80 -15.56
CA ALA A 155 -1.22 28.71 -14.15
C ALA A 155 -1.27 27.24 -13.67
N PRO A 156 -0.25 26.73 -12.96
CA PRO A 156 -0.33 25.42 -12.33
C PRO A 156 -1.48 25.42 -11.31
N ALA A 157 -2.34 24.38 -11.33
CA ALA A 157 -3.46 24.24 -10.39
C ALA A 157 -3.03 24.26 -8.90
N LEU A 158 -1.76 23.93 -8.65
CA LEU A 158 -1.10 24.00 -7.36
C LEU A 158 -0.22 25.26 -7.30
N SER A 159 -0.84 26.42 -7.06
CA SER A 159 -0.08 27.61 -6.62
C SER A 159 0.23 27.48 -5.12
N ASN A 160 1.31 28.10 -4.61
CA ASN A 160 1.60 28.11 -3.17
C ASN A 160 0.48 28.73 -2.31
N GLN A 161 -0.48 29.43 -2.94
CA GLN A 161 -1.62 30.07 -2.27
C GLN A 161 -2.90 29.23 -2.33
N THR A 162 -2.99 28.21 -3.19
CA THR A 162 -4.21 27.41 -3.32
C THR A 162 -4.35 26.48 -2.10
N PRO A 163 -5.48 26.51 -1.38
CA PRO A 163 -5.71 25.59 -0.26
C PRO A 163 -5.68 24.15 -0.76
N CYS A 164 -4.85 23.31 -0.15
CA CYS A 164 -4.66 21.93 -0.54
C CYS A 164 -4.84 20.97 0.64
N VAL A 165 -5.53 19.86 0.40
CA VAL A 165 -5.60 18.72 1.32
C VAL A 165 -4.41 17.81 1.06
N THR A 166 -3.76 17.38 2.14
CA THR A 166 -2.58 16.52 2.08
C THR A 166 -2.93 15.08 2.39
N PHE A 167 -2.42 14.16 1.59
CA PHE A 167 -2.59 12.73 1.78
C PHE A 167 -1.24 12.02 1.88
N LYS A 168 -1.24 10.87 2.55
CA LYS A 168 -0.09 10.00 2.61
C LYS A 168 -0.46 8.51 2.58
N TRP A 169 0.22 7.77 1.74
CA TRP A 169 0.27 6.31 1.78
C TRP A 169 1.36 5.87 2.74
N LYS A 170 1.04 4.99 3.68
CA LYS A 170 2.01 4.30 4.54
C LYS A 170 1.95 2.81 4.29
N ARG A 171 3.11 2.14 4.29
CA ARG A 171 3.19 0.68 4.24
C ARG A 171 2.85 0.06 5.60
N ASP A 172 1.98 -0.94 5.58
CA ASP A 172 1.56 -1.67 6.78
C ASP A 172 2.59 -2.77 7.12
N GLY A 173 3.68 -2.43 7.80
CA GLY A 173 4.72 -3.40 8.20
C GLY A 173 5.72 -3.75 7.08
N LYS A 174 6.82 -4.40 7.43
CA LYS A 174 7.97 -4.59 6.51
C LYS A 174 7.71 -5.60 5.38
N ILE A 175 6.95 -6.67 5.67
CA ILE A 175 6.76 -7.82 4.76
C ILE A 175 5.43 -7.72 3.99
N SER A 176 4.50 -6.89 4.46
CA SER A 176 3.19 -6.80 3.82
C SER A 176 3.27 -5.97 2.53
N LYS A 177 2.44 -6.37 1.56
CA LYS A 177 2.17 -5.59 0.36
C LYS A 177 0.98 -4.63 0.54
N ASN A 178 0.57 -4.39 1.79
CA ASN A 178 -0.56 -3.54 2.11
C ASN A 178 -0.07 -2.10 2.33
N ILE A 179 -0.85 -1.14 1.82
CA ILE A 179 -0.66 0.28 2.12
C ILE A 179 -1.98 0.88 2.57
N THR A 180 -1.90 1.81 3.50
CA THR A 180 -3.04 2.57 4.01
C THR A 180 -2.86 4.05 3.68
N CYS A 181 -3.89 4.67 3.11
CA CYS A 181 -3.91 6.09 2.82
C CYS A 181 -4.56 6.86 3.98
N TYR A 182 -3.92 7.96 4.36
CA TYR A 182 -4.38 8.85 5.40
C TYR A 182 -4.46 10.28 4.87
N MET A 183 -5.51 11.00 5.25
CA MET A 183 -5.58 12.45 5.18
C MET A 183 -4.80 13.05 6.37
N VAL A 184 -3.85 13.93 6.06
CA VAL A 184 -3.02 14.61 7.05
C VAL A 184 -3.71 15.91 7.46
N VAL A 185 -4.07 16.01 8.74
CA VAL A 185 -4.66 17.22 9.31
C VAL A 185 -3.53 18.20 9.67
N LYS A 186 -3.49 19.37 9.01
CA LYS A 186 -2.56 20.48 9.32
C LYS A 186 -3.30 21.56 10.13
N ASN A 187 -2.59 22.30 10.99
CA ASN A 187 -3.07 23.57 11.55
C ASN A 187 -2.82 24.72 10.57
N ASP A 188 -3.53 25.83 10.76
CA ASP A 188 -3.26 27.11 10.07
C ASP A 188 -1.79 27.57 10.27
N ASP A 189 -1.19 27.20 11.41
CA ASP A 189 0.22 27.47 11.74
C ASP A 189 1.22 26.47 11.11
N GLY A 190 0.78 25.53 10.28
CA GLY A 190 1.62 24.51 9.65
C GLY A 190 2.17 23.40 10.58
N LYS A 191 1.90 23.49 11.89
CA LYS A 191 2.30 22.47 12.89
C LYS A 191 1.30 21.29 12.89
N ARG A 192 1.81 20.07 13.12
CA ARG A 192 1.00 18.84 13.17
C ARG A 192 0.06 18.86 14.39
N ARG A 193 -1.24 18.57 14.19
CA ARG A 193 -2.21 18.46 15.30
C ARG A 193 -1.90 17.28 16.23
N LYS A 194 -2.44 17.35 17.45
CA LYS A 194 -2.58 16.19 18.37
C LYS A 194 -3.59 15.16 17.86
N GLU A 195 -4.42 15.51 16.87
CA GLU A 195 -5.35 14.59 16.24
C GLU A 195 -4.61 13.62 15.31
N PRO A 196 -4.95 12.32 15.35
CA PRO A 196 -4.34 11.34 14.46
C PRO A 196 -4.73 11.61 13.01
N ASP A 197 -3.87 11.18 12.09
CA ASP A 197 -4.20 11.25 10.65
C ASP A 197 -5.44 10.39 10.36
N ILE A 198 -6.31 10.88 9.48
CA ILE A 198 -7.61 10.24 9.23
C ILE A 198 -7.47 9.21 8.12
N THR A 199 -7.78 7.94 8.41
CA THR A 199 -7.72 6.86 7.40
C THR A 199 -8.80 7.04 6.35
N ILE A 200 -8.45 6.98 5.06
CA ILE A 200 -9.40 7.20 3.96
C ILE A 200 -9.48 6.02 2.99
N ALA A 201 -8.41 5.24 2.84
CA ALA A 201 -8.40 4.12 1.92
C ALA A 201 -7.38 3.05 2.34
N PHE A 202 -7.63 1.82 1.93
CA PHE A 202 -6.76 0.68 2.14
C PHE A 202 -6.50 0.00 0.81
N PHE A 203 -5.26 -0.36 0.54
CA PHE A 203 -4.93 -1.15 -0.63
C PHE A 203 -4.28 -2.45 -0.17
N LYS A 204 -5.01 -3.56 -0.33
CA LYS A 204 -4.68 -4.85 0.30
C LYS A 204 -4.23 -5.89 -0.71
N GLY A 205 -3.17 -6.61 -0.35
CA GLY A 205 -2.65 -7.77 -1.06
C GLY A 205 -2.20 -7.46 -2.49
N GLY A 206 -2.09 -6.18 -2.85
CA GLY A 206 -1.85 -5.75 -4.21
C GLY A 206 -2.99 -6.05 -5.20
N LYS A 207 -4.19 -6.39 -4.70
CA LYS A 207 -5.32 -6.87 -5.52
C LYS A 207 -6.46 -5.87 -5.65
N GLY A 208 -6.63 -4.99 -4.65
CA GLY A 208 -7.76 -4.07 -4.64
C GLY A 208 -7.63 -2.94 -3.63
N LEU A 209 -8.33 -1.85 -3.94
CA LEU A 209 -8.48 -0.62 -3.16
C LEU A 209 -9.85 -0.64 -2.47
N THR A 210 -9.90 -0.40 -1.16
CA THR A 210 -11.14 -0.22 -0.40
C THR A 210 -11.18 1.20 0.14
N LEU A 211 -12.27 1.92 -0.11
CA LEU A 211 -12.48 3.28 0.39
C LEU A 211 -13.19 3.23 1.74
N TYR A 212 -12.71 4.02 2.71
CA TYR A 212 -13.34 4.15 4.01
C TYR A 212 -14.33 5.32 3.99
N GLU A 213 -15.50 5.05 3.43
CA GLU A 213 -16.58 6.04 3.22
C GLU A 213 -16.91 6.90 4.45
N PRO A 214 -16.96 6.38 5.70
CA PRO A 214 -17.27 7.22 6.86
C PRO A 214 -16.34 8.42 7.04
N ASN A 215 -15.06 8.29 6.64
CA ASN A 215 -14.10 9.38 6.72
C ASN A 215 -14.02 10.23 5.45
N LEU A 216 -14.53 9.74 4.31
CA LEU A 216 -14.58 10.53 3.07
C LEU A 216 -15.45 11.79 3.21
N ARG A 217 -16.45 11.76 4.11
CA ARG A 217 -17.29 12.93 4.43
C ARG A 217 -16.50 14.11 5.01
N ARG A 218 -15.31 13.86 5.54
CA ARG A 218 -14.40 14.88 6.10
C ARG A 218 -13.40 15.40 5.06
N VAL A 219 -13.39 14.80 3.86
CA VAL A 219 -12.49 15.19 2.77
C VAL A 219 -13.19 16.28 1.97
N GLU A 220 -12.82 17.52 2.23
CA GLU A 220 -13.31 18.70 1.53
C GLU A 220 -12.56 18.87 0.20
N ILE A 221 -12.90 18.05 -0.78
CA ILE A 221 -12.39 18.16 -2.16
C ILE A 221 -13.57 18.30 -3.10
N GLN A 222 -13.50 19.29 -3.99
CA GLN A 222 -14.53 19.57 -4.98
C GLN A 222 -14.68 18.43 -6.00
N ASP A 223 -13.56 17.94 -6.55
CA ASP A 223 -13.56 16.82 -7.50
C ASP A 223 -13.36 15.46 -6.80
N GLN A 224 -14.46 14.88 -6.35
CA GLN A 224 -14.44 13.54 -5.72
C GLN A 224 -14.06 12.44 -6.71
N LYS A 225 -14.35 12.61 -8.01
CA LYS A 225 -14.03 11.59 -9.03
C LYS A 225 -12.57 11.60 -9.43
N GLY A 226 -11.98 12.78 -9.61
CA GLY A 226 -10.53 12.92 -9.74
C GLY A 226 -9.81 12.33 -8.53
N PHE A 227 -10.32 12.57 -7.31
CA PHE A 227 -9.74 12.00 -6.09
C PHE A 227 -9.75 10.46 -6.08
N GLU A 228 -10.87 9.83 -6.44
CA GLU A 228 -10.99 8.38 -6.59
C GLU A 228 -9.94 7.81 -7.56
N ILE A 229 -9.78 8.46 -8.71
CA ILE A 229 -8.81 8.08 -9.76
C ILE A 229 -7.37 8.21 -9.24
N ILE A 230 -7.06 9.30 -8.54
CA ILE A 230 -5.74 9.52 -7.92
C ILE A 230 -5.44 8.41 -6.91
N LEU A 231 -6.40 8.01 -6.06
CA LEU A 231 -6.20 6.93 -5.09
C LEU A 231 -5.93 5.58 -5.79
N LEU A 232 -6.65 5.27 -6.86
CA LEU A 232 -6.45 4.06 -7.66
C LEU A 232 -5.05 4.04 -8.30
N LEU A 233 -4.70 5.07 -9.07
CA LEU A 233 -3.43 5.13 -9.78
C LEU A 233 -2.23 5.20 -8.83
N SER A 234 -2.29 6.05 -7.79
CA SER A 234 -1.20 6.15 -6.83
C SER A 234 -0.91 4.81 -6.12
N ALA A 235 -1.95 4.09 -5.69
CA ALA A 235 -1.77 2.79 -5.06
C ALA A 235 -1.19 1.74 -6.02
N LEU A 236 -1.65 1.70 -7.26
CA LEU A 236 -1.16 0.78 -8.29
C LEU A 236 0.31 1.04 -8.63
N VAL A 237 0.69 2.29 -8.86
CA VAL A 237 2.07 2.68 -9.17
C VAL A 237 2.99 2.38 -7.99
N ILE A 238 2.57 2.71 -6.77
CA ILE A 238 3.35 2.40 -5.55
C ILE A 238 3.61 0.89 -5.45
N LYS A 239 2.58 0.07 -5.69
CA LYS A 239 2.69 -1.38 -5.67
C LYS A 239 3.60 -1.92 -6.77
N ASP A 240 3.49 -1.39 -7.98
CA ASP A 240 4.28 -1.88 -9.11
C ASP A 240 5.75 -1.49 -8.94
N ILE A 241 6.03 -0.20 -8.76
CA ILE A 241 7.39 0.34 -8.84
C ILE A 241 8.16 0.18 -7.52
N PHE A 242 7.53 0.49 -6.37
CA PHE A 242 8.28 0.64 -5.11
C PHE A 242 8.26 -0.61 -4.23
N PHE A 243 7.41 -1.59 -4.52
CA PHE A 243 7.31 -2.81 -3.71
C PHE A 243 8.16 -3.93 -4.28
N ASN A 244 8.38 -3.97 -5.60
CA ASN A 244 9.26 -4.91 -6.25
C ASN A 244 10.06 -4.20 -7.36
N PRO A 245 10.97 -3.26 -7.03
CA PRO A 245 11.74 -2.55 -8.05
C PRO A 245 12.61 -3.56 -8.84
N THR A 246 12.26 -3.79 -10.10
CA THR A 246 12.99 -4.65 -11.04
C THR A 246 13.28 -3.87 -12.32
N LYS A 247 14.37 -4.24 -13.00
CA LYS A 247 14.74 -3.66 -14.31
C LYS A 247 13.66 -3.91 -15.37
N GLU A 248 12.91 -5.00 -15.21
CA GLU A 248 11.79 -5.37 -16.08
C GLU A 248 10.64 -4.35 -16.04
N ILE A 249 10.40 -3.69 -14.90
CA ILE A 249 9.33 -2.68 -14.77
C ILE A 249 9.57 -1.46 -15.68
N PHE A 250 10.84 -1.16 -15.94
CA PHE A 250 11.25 -0.10 -16.86
C PHE A 250 11.58 -0.63 -18.26
N ASN A 251 11.21 -1.89 -18.57
CA ASN A 251 11.43 -2.51 -19.89
C ASN A 251 12.90 -2.49 -20.32
N ILE A 252 13.82 -2.65 -19.36
CA ILE A 252 15.26 -2.69 -19.60
C ILE A 252 15.67 -4.16 -19.72
N SER A 253 15.86 -4.66 -20.95
CA SER A 253 16.42 -5.99 -21.18
C SER A 253 17.94 -5.99 -21.05
N SER A 254 18.50 -6.97 -20.34
CA SER A 254 19.92 -7.32 -20.49
C SER A 254 20.10 -7.94 -21.87
N SER A 255 21.03 -7.39 -22.66
CA SER A 255 21.34 -7.83 -24.04
C SER A 255 21.84 -9.28 -24.18
N LYS A 256 21.80 -10.10 -23.12
CA LYS A 256 22.20 -11.51 -23.12
C LYS A 256 21.04 -12.52 -23.22
N ASP A 257 19.81 -12.14 -22.91
CA ASP A 257 18.69 -13.11 -22.76
C ASP A 257 17.65 -13.06 -23.90
N ALA A 258 17.94 -12.35 -24.99
CA ALA A 258 17.03 -12.23 -26.14
C ALA A 258 16.86 -13.53 -26.96
N THR A 259 17.39 -14.67 -26.50
CA THR A 259 17.26 -15.99 -27.15
C THR A 259 16.41 -17.00 -26.38
N SER A 260 15.80 -16.65 -25.24
CA SER A 260 14.83 -17.53 -24.58
C SER A 260 13.42 -16.93 -24.65
N GLY A 261 12.58 -17.55 -25.48
CA GLY A 261 11.24 -17.10 -25.81
C GLY A 261 10.31 -16.94 -24.60
N LEU A 262 9.71 -15.76 -24.55
CA LEU A 262 8.38 -15.39 -24.07
C LEU A 262 7.51 -16.54 -23.51
N LYS A 263 7.53 -16.72 -22.18
CA LYS A 263 6.39 -17.23 -21.39
C LYS A 263 6.27 -16.45 -20.08
N THR A 264 5.75 -15.23 -20.17
CA THR A 264 5.32 -14.44 -19.01
C THR A 264 4.08 -15.11 -18.37
N LYS A 265 4.30 -15.98 -17.39
CA LYS A 265 3.25 -16.47 -16.49
C LYS A 265 3.02 -15.45 -15.36
N PHE A 266 2.13 -14.50 -15.58
CA PHE A 266 1.44 -13.81 -14.48
C PHE A 266 0.06 -14.45 -14.30
N GLY A 267 -0.03 -15.43 -13.39
CA GLY A 267 -1.27 -16.11 -13.02
C GLY A 267 -1.12 -16.81 -11.68
N THR A 268 -1.89 -16.32 -10.71
CA THR A 268 -2.45 -17.01 -9.53
C THR A 268 -1.60 -18.09 -8.84
N LEU A 269 -1.02 -17.73 -7.68
CA LEU A 269 -0.65 -18.72 -6.66
C LEU A 269 -1.95 -19.25 -6.01
N GLU A 270 -2.43 -20.39 -6.49
CA GLU A 270 -3.28 -21.28 -5.72
C GLU A 270 -2.44 -22.03 -4.69
N VAL A 271 -2.99 -22.09 -3.47
CA VAL A 271 -2.49 -22.85 -2.34
C VAL A 271 -2.75 -24.33 -2.61
N SER A 272 -1.70 -25.14 -2.76
CA SER A 272 -1.81 -26.59 -2.64
C SER A 272 -1.04 -27.09 -1.41
N ARG A 273 -1.80 -27.82 -0.61
CA ARG A 273 -1.48 -28.39 0.71
C ARG A 273 -0.24 -29.29 0.69
N MET A 274 0.48 -29.21 1.80
CA MET A 274 1.51 -30.14 2.23
C MET A 274 0.87 -31.44 2.74
N ASN A 275 1.19 -32.57 2.12
CA ASN A 275 0.90 -33.89 2.67
C ASN A 275 2.18 -34.72 2.68
N ASN A 276 2.69 -34.99 3.88
CA ASN A 276 3.74 -35.95 4.18
C ASN A 276 3.34 -37.35 3.73
N SER A 277 4.28 -38.15 3.19
CA SER A 277 4.38 -39.59 3.44
C SER A 277 5.74 -40.16 3.02
N THR A 278 6.35 -40.83 3.99
CA THR A 278 7.56 -41.66 4.04
C THR A 278 7.54 -42.82 3.04
N PRO A 279 8.68 -43.34 2.53
CA PRO A 279 8.68 -44.50 1.63
C PRO A 279 8.48 -45.82 2.41
N MET A 280 7.54 -46.64 1.96
CA MET A 280 7.34 -48.01 2.44
C MET A 280 8.26 -48.99 1.70
N ILE A 281 8.84 -49.88 2.50
CA ILE A 281 9.56 -51.09 2.14
C ILE A 281 8.54 -52.12 1.64
N ILE A 282 8.76 -52.71 0.46
CA ILE A 282 8.18 -54.01 0.09
C ILE A 282 9.28 -54.84 -0.57
N SER A 283 9.76 -55.81 0.20
CA SER A 283 10.39 -57.04 -0.26
C SER A 283 9.30 -58.03 -0.62
N ASP A 284 9.39 -58.66 -1.79
CA ASP A 284 8.99 -60.06 -1.92
C ASP A 284 9.66 -60.76 -3.12
N SER A 285 10.03 -61.99 -2.84
CA SER A 285 10.79 -62.93 -3.65
C SER A 285 9.89 -63.85 -4.48
N SER A 286 10.34 -64.28 -5.67
CA SER A 286 10.72 -65.69 -5.96
C SER A 286 10.64 -66.07 -7.46
N SER A 287 11.71 -66.73 -7.92
CA SER A 287 11.77 -67.81 -8.95
C SER A 287 11.42 -67.46 -10.42
N SER A 288 12.13 -67.85 -11.50
CA SER A 288 13.05 -68.97 -11.74
C SER A 288 13.76 -68.85 -13.11
N ASN A 289 15.04 -69.26 -13.16
CA ASN A 289 15.82 -69.94 -14.22
C ASN A 289 15.73 -69.54 -15.73
N SER A 290 16.86 -69.13 -16.32
CA SER A 290 17.77 -69.97 -17.16
C SER A 290 18.55 -69.18 -18.25
N ASN A 291 19.79 -69.64 -18.48
CA ASN A 291 20.60 -69.61 -19.73
C ASN A 291 21.44 -68.38 -20.17
N MET A 292 22.74 -68.47 -19.88
CA MET A 292 23.92 -68.55 -20.78
C MET A 292 24.07 -67.69 -22.07
N LEU A 293 25.26 -67.05 -22.12
CA LEU A 293 26.20 -66.83 -23.23
C LEU A 293 25.89 -65.83 -24.37
N GLY A 294 26.83 -64.90 -24.58
CA GLY A 294 27.28 -64.55 -25.94
C GLY A 294 27.46 -63.06 -26.30
N PHE A 295 28.72 -62.64 -26.39
CA PHE A 295 29.30 -61.86 -27.49
C PHE A 295 28.85 -60.41 -27.81
N LYS A 296 29.86 -59.54 -27.73
CA LYS A 296 30.35 -58.58 -28.76
C LYS A 296 30.22 -57.08 -28.47
N SER A 297 31.42 -56.51 -28.37
CA SER A 297 31.81 -55.15 -28.67
C SER A 297 31.18 -54.58 -29.94
N ASN A 298 30.80 -53.30 -29.89
CA ASN A 298 30.94 -52.46 -31.08
C ASN A 298 31.44 -51.07 -30.72
N VAL A 299 32.39 -50.64 -31.55
CA VAL A 299 33.18 -49.41 -31.56
C VAL A 299 32.34 -48.27 -32.15
N ILE A 300 32.63 -47.01 -31.77
CA ILE A 300 32.60 -45.79 -32.60
C ILE A 300 33.28 -44.64 -31.81
N PRO A 301 33.96 -43.68 -32.47
CA PRO A 301 35.34 -43.33 -32.16
C PRO A 301 35.54 -41.98 -31.44
N GLN A 302 36.79 -41.82 -30.97
CA GLN A 302 37.39 -40.61 -30.42
C GLN A 302 37.61 -39.55 -31.50
N ILE A 303 37.35 -38.28 -31.17
CA ILE A 303 38.11 -37.12 -31.70
C ILE A 303 38.48 -36.20 -30.52
N LEU A 304 39.71 -35.69 -30.60
CA LEU A 304 40.56 -35.04 -29.63
C LEU A 304 40.03 -33.72 -29.02
N ASN A 305 40.28 -33.49 -27.72
CA ASN A 305 41.25 -32.45 -27.31
C ASN A 305 41.66 -32.56 -25.81
N PRO A 306 42.91 -32.17 -25.44
CA PRO A 306 43.54 -32.53 -24.17
C PRO A 306 43.74 -31.30 -23.28
N ASN A 307 42.98 -31.15 -22.18
CA ASN A 307 43.45 -30.42 -21.00
C ASN A 307 42.43 -30.51 -19.86
N VAL A 308 42.52 -31.50 -18.96
CA VAL A 308 42.28 -31.36 -17.51
C VAL A 308 42.74 -32.66 -16.84
N SER A 309 44.02 -32.77 -16.51
CA SER A 309 44.53 -33.85 -15.66
C SER A 309 45.29 -33.25 -14.49
N SER A 310 44.57 -32.83 -13.45
CA SER A 310 45.21 -32.46 -12.16
C SER A 310 44.29 -32.45 -10.93
N TRP A 311 43.21 -33.25 -10.86
CA TRP A 311 42.30 -33.20 -9.69
C TRP A 311 41.86 -34.55 -9.13
N LEU A 312 42.64 -35.60 -9.32
CA LEU A 312 42.36 -36.91 -8.68
C LEU A 312 43.63 -37.56 -8.12
N GLN A 313 44.38 -36.81 -7.31
CA GLN A 313 45.30 -37.38 -6.33
C GLN A 313 45.27 -36.49 -5.08
N ASN A 314 44.56 -36.96 -4.06
CA ASN A 314 44.70 -36.67 -2.61
C ASN A 314 43.35 -36.91 -1.90
N SER A 315 42.99 -38.17 -1.70
CA SER A 315 41.79 -38.57 -0.94
C SER A 315 42.16 -39.34 0.32
N ARG A 316 43.09 -38.81 1.11
CA ARG A 316 43.38 -39.31 2.47
C ARG A 316 43.58 -38.24 3.55
N ASP A 317 43.81 -36.97 3.19
CA ASP A 317 44.04 -35.90 4.19
C ASP A 317 42.81 -35.01 4.48
N THR A 318 41.74 -35.09 3.69
CA THR A 318 40.60 -34.15 3.79
C THR A 318 39.67 -34.39 4.98
N LYS A 319 39.65 -35.58 5.57
CA LYS A 319 38.71 -35.90 6.66
C LYS A 319 39.09 -35.20 7.98
N SER A 320 40.39 -35.17 8.30
CA SER A 320 40.90 -34.50 9.51
C SER A 320 40.71 -32.98 9.45
N ASP A 321 40.90 -32.39 8.26
CA ASP A 321 40.73 -30.95 8.05
C ASP A 321 39.25 -30.54 8.11
N ILE A 322 38.35 -31.38 7.59
CA ILE A 322 36.89 -31.18 7.71
C ILE A 322 36.46 -31.29 9.19
N ASP A 323 36.98 -32.25 9.94
CA ASP A 323 36.63 -32.42 11.35
C ASP A 323 37.10 -31.22 12.20
N GLN A 324 38.32 -30.70 11.97
CA GLN A 324 38.81 -29.49 12.64
C GLN A 324 38.00 -28.23 12.31
N GLU A 325 37.63 -28.04 11.05
CA GLU A 325 36.85 -26.87 10.64
C GLU A 325 35.42 -26.93 11.21
N THR A 326 34.83 -28.13 11.34
CA THR A 326 33.52 -28.29 12.01
C THR A 326 33.57 -28.00 13.51
N GLU A 327 34.65 -28.34 14.21
CA GLU A 327 34.82 -27.97 15.62
C GLU A 327 34.97 -26.46 15.80
N ARG A 328 35.70 -25.80 14.90
CA ARG A 328 35.83 -24.34 14.91
C ARG A 328 34.48 -23.65 14.70
N LEU A 329 33.68 -24.13 13.76
CA LEU A 329 32.33 -23.61 13.49
C LEU A 329 31.38 -23.83 14.68
N LYS A 330 31.40 -25.02 15.30
CA LYS A 330 30.60 -25.30 16.51
C LYS A 330 30.95 -24.38 17.67
N LYS A 331 32.24 -24.06 17.86
CA LYS A 331 32.69 -23.13 18.91
C LYS A 331 32.20 -21.69 18.67
N LEU A 332 32.18 -21.25 17.41
CA LEU A 332 31.68 -19.93 17.03
C LEU A 332 30.16 -19.82 17.28
N ILE A 333 29.39 -20.83 16.88
CA ILE A 333 27.94 -20.88 17.09
C ILE A 333 27.61 -20.91 18.59
N ALA A 334 28.32 -21.70 19.39
CA ALA A 334 28.10 -21.76 20.84
C ALA A 334 28.44 -20.42 21.54
N ALA A 335 29.47 -19.70 21.09
CA ALA A 335 29.80 -18.38 21.61
C ALA A 335 28.75 -17.32 21.23
N GLU A 336 28.23 -17.37 20.00
CA GLU A 336 27.18 -16.48 19.52
C GLU A 336 25.84 -16.74 20.22
N GLU A 337 25.48 -18.01 20.44
CA GLU A 337 24.27 -18.36 21.18
C GLU A 337 24.34 -17.92 22.65
N LYS A 338 25.51 -18.05 23.27
CA LYS A 338 25.74 -17.53 24.64
C LYS A 338 25.62 -16.01 24.68
N SER A 339 26.26 -15.30 23.75
CA SER A 339 26.16 -13.83 23.64
C SER A 339 24.71 -13.37 23.45
N ARG A 340 23.93 -14.07 22.62
CA ARG A 340 22.52 -13.78 22.39
C ARG A 340 21.67 -14.01 23.65
N LYS A 341 21.99 -15.04 24.43
CA LYS A 341 21.29 -15.33 25.70
C LYS A 341 21.59 -14.27 26.75
N ASP A 342 22.85 -13.89 26.90
CA ASP A 342 23.29 -12.87 27.86
C ASP A 342 22.68 -11.50 27.51
N ALA A 343 22.60 -11.15 26.22
CA ALA A 343 21.95 -9.92 25.75
C ALA A 343 20.44 -9.90 26.04
N LYS A 344 19.76 -11.04 25.87
CA LYS A 344 18.33 -11.17 26.16
C LYS A 344 18.04 -11.06 27.66
N GLU A 345 18.88 -11.66 28.51
CA GLU A 345 18.74 -11.56 29.96
C GLU A 345 18.94 -10.12 30.46
N GLU A 346 19.87 -9.38 29.87
CA GLU A 346 20.08 -7.96 30.19
C GLU A 346 18.89 -7.08 29.75
N GLU A 347 18.29 -7.35 28.59
CA GLU A 347 17.09 -6.65 28.14
C GLU A 347 15.90 -6.95 29.07
N GLU A 348 15.68 -8.21 29.42
CA GLU A 348 14.62 -8.62 30.37
C GLU A 348 14.82 -7.97 31.75
N ARG A 349 16.06 -7.82 32.21
CA ARG A 349 16.38 -7.14 33.47
C ARG A 349 15.99 -5.66 33.42
N ARG A 350 16.33 -4.96 32.32
CA ARG A 350 15.96 -3.55 32.11
C ARG A 350 14.45 -3.34 32.03
N THR A 351 13.75 -4.23 31.33
CA THR A 351 12.27 -4.18 31.25
C THR A 351 11.64 -4.41 32.63
N ARG A 352 12.15 -5.38 33.40
CA ARG A 352 11.65 -5.66 34.75
C ARG A 352 11.89 -4.48 35.70
N GLU A 353 13.00 -3.78 35.58
CA GLU A 353 13.31 -2.60 36.38
C GLU A 353 12.39 -1.42 36.03
N MET A 354 12.14 -1.17 34.73
CA MET A 354 11.20 -0.14 34.27
C MET A 354 9.77 -0.39 34.81
N LEU A 355 9.30 -1.64 34.75
CA LEU A 355 7.97 -2.00 35.26
C LEU A 355 7.86 -1.83 36.77
N ARG A 356 8.90 -2.18 37.53
CA ARG A 356 8.92 -1.97 38.98
C ARG A 356 8.87 -0.49 39.34
N ALA A 357 9.60 0.36 38.62
CA ALA A 357 9.58 1.80 38.83
C ALA A 357 8.18 2.40 38.53
N GLU A 358 7.51 1.94 37.47
CA GLU A 358 6.14 2.36 37.14
C GLU A 358 5.13 1.94 38.22
N GLU A 359 5.26 0.75 38.79
CA GLU A 359 4.39 0.25 39.86
C GLU A 359 4.58 1.04 41.17
N GLU A 360 5.82 1.37 41.54
CA GLU A 360 6.09 2.23 42.69
C GLU A 360 5.52 3.63 42.52
N GLU A 361 5.64 4.22 41.32
CA GLU A 361 5.06 5.53 41.03
C GLU A 361 3.52 5.48 41.08
N ARG A 362 2.91 4.42 40.56
CA ARG A 362 1.46 4.22 40.65
C ARG A 362 1.02 4.16 42.11
N ARG A 363 1.72 3.39 42.95
CA ARG A 363 1.38 3.26 44.37
C ARG A 363 1.47 4.60 45.11
N LEU A 364 2.46 5.43 44.78
CA LEU A 364 2.58 6.78 45.36
C LEU A 364 1.44 7.70 44.92
N ARG A 365 1.03 7.63 43.65
CA ARG A 365 -0.11 8.39 43.13
C ARG A 365 -1.41 7.95 43.80
N GLU A 366 -1.64 6.65 43.94
CA GLU A 366 -2.82 6.11 44.63
C GLU A 366 -2.86 6.53 46.11
N ALA A 367 -1.74 6.46 46.83
CA ALA A 367 -1.66 6.91 48.21
C ALA A 367 -1.90 8.43 48.36
N LYS A 368 -1.53 9.23 47.35
CA LYS A 368 -1.82 10.66 47.33
C LYS A 368 -3.31 10.92 47.09
N VAL A 369 -3.90 10.21 46.14
CA VAL A 369 -5.35 10.27 45.86
C VAL A 369 -6.14 9.87 47.10
N GLU A 370 -5.75 8.81 47.80
CA GLU A 370 -6.44 8.36 49.00
C GLU A 370 -6.43 9.42 50.11
N LYS A 371 -5.27 10.06 50.35
CA LYS A 371 -5.16 11.18 51.29
C LYS A 371 -6.05 12.36 50.90
N GLU A 372 -6.05 12.75 49.63
CA GLU A 372 -6.91 13.82 49.12
C GLU A 372 -8.41 13.45 49.25
N THR A 373 -8.77 12.18 48.99
CA THR A 373 -10.14 11.70 49.18
C THR A 373 -10.56 11.66 50.65
N GLU A 374 -9.64 11.35 51.57
CA GLU A 374 -9.93 11.34 53.01
C GLU A 374 -10.07 12.76 53.56
N GLU A 375 -9.27 13.71 53.09
CA GLU A 375 -9.42 15.14 53.39
C GLU A 375 -10.75 15.68 52.86
N LEU A 376 -11.10 15.39 51.61
CA LEU A 376 -12.40 15.79 51.04
C LEU A 376 -13.57 15.14 51.79
N ARG A 377 -13.42 13.90 52.23
CA ARG A 377 -14.43 13.21 53.05
C ARG A 377 -14.59 13.84 54.43
N LYS A 378 -13.53 14.36 55.05
CA LYS A 378 -13.64 15.12 56.32
C LYS A 378 -14.27 16.49 56.12
N LEU A 379 -13.95 17.17 55.02
CA LEU A 379 -14.46 18.51 54.71
C LEU A 379 -15.94 18.50 54.32
N TYR A 380 -16.39 17.50 53.55
CA TYR A 380 -17.75 17.43 53.00
C TYR A 380 -18.62 16.30 53.58
N GLY A 381 -18.06 15.37 54.36
CA GLY A 381 -18.81 14.26 54.96
C GLY A 381 -19.69 14.64 56.16
N THR A 382 -19.65 15.90 56.61
CA THR A 382 -20.37 16.38 57.79
C THR A 382 -21.61 17.23 57.42
N GLU A 383 -21.79 17.60 56.16
CA GLU A 383 -22.94 18.38 55.67
C GLU A 383 -23.90 17.52 54.84
N SER A 384 -24.62 16.58 55.46
CA SER A 384 -25.87 16.04 54.87
C SER A 384 -26.79 15.28 55.84
N ILE A 385 -26.84 15.62 57.14
CA ILE A 385 -27.89 15.08 58.05
C ILE A 385 -28.37 16.10 59.13
N SER A 386 -28.47 17.40 58.82
CA SER A 386 -29.04 18.37 59.80
C SER A 386 -29.99 19.41 59.22
N SER A 387 -30.75 19.06 58.18
CA SER A 387 -31.83 19.92 57.69
C SER A 387 -33.04 19.11 57.24
N LEU A 388 -33.65 18.40 58.19
CA LEU A 388 -35.04 17.98 58.12
C LEU A 388 -35.86 18.77 59.15
N VAL A 389 -37.10 19.06 58.73
CA VAL A 389 -38.30 19.37 59.53
C VAL A 389 -38.62 20.86 59.76
N ALA A 390 -39.42 21.42 58.86
CA ALA A 390 -40.71 22.06 59.21
C ALA A 390 -41.59 22.22 57.95
N SER A 391 -42.56 21.33 57.76
CA SER A 391 -43.75 21.51 56.90
C SER A 391 -44.89 22.08 57.78
N PRO A 392 -45.97 22.75 57.27
CA PRO A 392 -46.88 22.26 56.22
C PRO A 392 -47.29 23.37 55.21
N LYS A 393 -48.04 23.19 54.11
CA LYS A 393 -49.40 22.65 53.92
C LYS A 393 -49.70 22.99 52.42
N ILE A 394 -50.20 22.15 51.52
CA ILE A 394 -51.63 21.91 51.20
C ILE A 394 -51.69 21.16 49.84
N GLU A 395 -52.49 20.10 49.82
CA GLU A 395 -53.30 19.49 48.76
C GLU A 395 -52.74 19.11 47.38
N SER A 396 -52.81 17.80 47.16
CA SER A 396 -52.95 17.10 45.90
C SER A 396 -54.37 17.20 45.33
N LYS A 397 -54.50 17.46 44.03
CA LYS A 397 -55.53 16.82 43.19
C LYS A 397 -54.91 16.32 41.87
N PRO A 398 -55.24 15.09 41.45
CA PRO A 398 -54.75 14.50 40.21
C PRO A 398 -55.77 14.75 39.08
N CYS A 399 -55.31 14.95 37.85
CA CYS A 399 -56.12 14.65 36.67
C CYS A 399 -55.26 14.37 35.45
N LYS A 400 -55.48 13.19 34.89
CA LYS A 400 -55.15 12.81 33.51
C LYS A 400 -55.83 13.78 32.53
N MET A 401 -55.24 13.95 31.36
CA MET A 401 -55.88 13.84 30.05
C MET A 401 -54.82 14.16 28.99
N GLY A 402 -54.71 13.27 28.00
CA GLY A 402 -53.93 13.53 26.81
C GLY A 402 -54.70 14.44 25.85
N SER A 403 -53.99 15.06 24.93
CA SER A 403 -54.45 15.26 23.56
C SER A 403 -53.29 15.74 22.69
N LYS A 404 -53.31 15.22 21.47
CA LYS A 404 -52.58 15.69 20.29
C LYS A 404 -52.71 17.20 20.17
N LEU A 405 -51.64 17.86 19.70
CA LEU A 405 -51.74 18.89 18.66
C LEU A 405 -50.35 19.12 18.05
N VAL A 406 -50.34 19.04 16.73
CA VAL A 406 -49.28 19.45 15.80
C VAL A 406 -49.10 20.98 15.88
N PRO A 407 -47.89 21.50 15.56
CA PRO A 407 -47.83 22.70 14.74
C PRO A 407 -46.93 22.50 13.51
N THR A 408 -47.60 22.59 12.37
CA THR A 408 -47.31 23.24 11.08
C THR A 408 -45.89 23.76 10.81
N PRO A 409 -45.37 23.55 9.58
CA PRO A 409 -44.01 23.82 9.16
C PRO A 409 -43.66 25.31 9.03
N LEU A 410 -42.38 25.61 9.24
CA LEU A 410 -41.80 26.90 8.90
C LEU A 410 -41.76 27.08 7.37
N ARG A 411 -42.36 28.20 6.98
CA ARG A 411 -42.45 28.77 5.64
C ARG A 411 -41.11 29.44 5.32
N ILE A 412 -40.38 28.94 4.33
CA ILE A 412 -39.29 29.67 3.66
C ILE A 412 -39.77 30.07 2.27
N SER A 413 -39.53 31.34 1.95
CA SER A 413 -39.94 32.08 0.76
C SER A 413 -39.24 31.59 -0.53
N PRO A 414 -39.85 31.71 -1.72
CA PRO A 414 -39.41 31.06 -2.94
C PRO A 414 -38.46 31.97 -3.74
N VAL A 415 -37.17 31.65 -3.75
CA VAL A 415 -36.23 32.08 -4.79
C VAL A 415 -35.27 30.91 -5.02
N VAL A 416 -35.03 30.59 -6.30
CA VAL A 416 -34.16 29.52 -6.82
C VAL A 416 -34.79 28.11 -6.92
N THR A 417 -36.00 28.02 -7.49
CA THR A 417 -36.39 26.89 -8.34
C THR A 417 -36.58 27.41 -9.76
N GLY A 418 -35.55 27.26 -10.59
CA GLY A 418 -35.60 27.86 -11.92
C GLY A 418 -34.49 27.39 -12.87
N TRP A 419 -34.13 26.10 -12.89
CA TRP A 419 -33.22 25.56 -13.91
C TRP A 419 -33.50 24.11 -14.36
N LEU A 420 -34.66 23.52 -14.02
CA LEU A 420 -35.02 22.15 -14.45
C LEU A 420 -36.34 22.03 -15.25
N GLU A 421 -36.95 23.14 -15.69
CA GLU A 421 -38.20 23.10 -16.48
C GLU A 421 -38.01 23.47 -17.97
N THR A 422 -36.81 23.91 -18.40
CA THR A 422 -36.58 24.41 -19.77
C THR A 422 -36.01 23.38 -20.75
N ARG A 423 -35.92 22.09 -20.37
CA ARG A 423 -35.47 21.00 -21.28
C ARG A 423 -36.57 20.04 -21.75
N ARG A 424 -37.82 20.25 -21.34
CA ARG A 424 -38.97 19.39 -21.73
C ARG A 424 -39.85 19.99 -22.84
N LYS A 425 -39.48 21.15 -23.40
CA LYS A 425 -40.22 21.82 -24.50
C LYS A 425 -39.43 21.99 -25.81
N LEU A 426 -38.32 21.27 -26.00
CA LEU A 426 -37.57 21.26 -27.26
C LEU A 426 -37.49 19.87 -27.94
N SER A 427 -38.39 18.94 -27.59
CA SER A 427 -38.48 17.61 -28.22
C SER A 427 -39.86 17.32 -28.84
N LYS A 428 -40.64 18.36 -29.14
CA LYS A 428 -41.91 18.24 -29.88
C LYS A 428 -42.02 19.32 -30.94
N SER A 429 -41.12 19.26 -31.91
CA SER A 429 -41.23 19.99 -33.17
C SER A 429 -40.23 19.39 -34.15
N ASN A 430 -40.53 18.17 -34.58
CA ASN A 430 -40.07 17.55 -35.83
C ASN A 430 -40.93 16.30 -36.05
N GLU A 431 -42.21 16.54 -36.35
CA GLU A 431 -43.11 15.58 -36.99
C GLU A 431 -44.21 16.41 -37.66
N SER A 432 -43.95 16.80 -38.91
CA SER A 432 -44.90 17.12 -40.00
C SER A 432 -44.09 17.47 -41.25
#